data_AF-A0A835S0R2-F1
#
_entry.id   AF-A0A835S0R2-F1
#
_cell.length_a   1.000
_cell.length_b   1.000
_cell.length_c   1.000
_cell.angle_alpha   90.00
_cell.angle_beta   90.00
_cell.angle_gamma   90.00
#
_symmetry.space_group_name_H-M   'P 1'
#
loop_
_entity.id
_entity.type
_entity.pdbx_description
1 polymer ?
#
loop_
_entity_poly.entity_id
_entity_poly.type
_entity_poly.pdbx_seq_one_letter_code
_entity_poly.pdbx_strand_id
1 'polypeptide(L)' 'MAFGDPDSLADMQIGKWLKSHDNALLHDSSVRIMDGKVKQDISIKLQNVESGEIDLELQWISLSE' A
#
# COMPACT_ATOMS: atom_id res chain seq x y z
N MET A 1 -5.59 -6.25 -26.54
CA MET A 1 -6.04 -6.31 -25.13
C MET A 1 -5.17 -7.34 -24.43
N ALA A 2 -4.09 -6.92 -23.76
CA ALA A 2 -3.11 -7.86 -23.19
C ALA A 2 -3.28 -8.11 -21.69
N PHE A 3 -4.16 -7.37 -21.01
CA PHE A 3 -4.46 -7.57 -19.60
C PHE A 3 -5.97 -7.50 -19.46
N GLY A 4 -6.57 -8.54 -18.87
CA GLY A 4 -8.01 -8.64 -18.66
C GLY A 4 -8.55 -7.47 -17.83
N ASP A 5 -9.87 -7.39 -17.74
CA ASP A 5 -10.57 -6.37 -16.97
C ASP A 5 -10.03 -6.33 -15.51
N PRO A 6 -9.41 -5.23 -15.05
CA PRO A 6 -8.91 -5.13 -13.68
C PRO A 6 -10.03 -5.32 -12.65
N ASP A 7 -11.29 -4.99 -12.99
CA ASP A 7 -12.45 -5.23 -12.12
C ASP A 7 -12.79 -6.72 -11.97
N SER A 8 -12.21 -7.58 -12.82
CA SER A 8 -12.33 -9.04 -12.73
C SER A 8 -11.27 -9.70 -11.85
N LEU A 9 -10.29 -8.93 -11.34
CA LEU A 9 -9.27 -9.45 -10.43
C LEU A 9 -9.90 -9.63 -9.04
N ALA A 10 -9.85 -10.86 -8.53
CA ALA A 10 -10.24 -11.13 -7.15
C ALA A 10 -9.34 -10.37 -6.17
N ASP A 11 -9.93 -9.91 -5.07
CA ASP A 11 -9.18 -9.29 -3.98
C ASP A 11 -8.04 -10.20 -3.53
N MET A 12 -6.81 -9.71 -3.60
CA MET A 12 -5.63 -10.50 -3.24
C MET A 12 -4.48 -9.63 -2.74
N GLN A 13 -3.68 -10.20 -1.83
CA GLN A 13 -2.42 -9.59 -1.45
C GLN A 13 -1.35 -9.91 -2.49
N ILE A 14 -0.74 -8.87 -3.06
CA ILE A 14 0.30 -8.98 -4.09
C ILE A 14 1.70 -8.66 -3.57
N GLY A 15 1.78 -8.08 -2.37
CA GLY A 15 3.04 -7.74 -1.73
C GLY A 15 2.86 -7.45 -0.25
N LYS A 16 3.98 -7.41 0.46
CA LYS A 16 4.02 -7.01 1.87
C LYS A 16 5.36 -6.36 2.15
N TRP A 17 5.33 -5.17 2.72
CA TRP A 17 6.51 -4.52 3.26
C TRP A 17 6.63 -4.85 4.73
N LEU A 18 7.73 -5.48 5.10
CA LEU A 18 7.97 -5.87 6.48
C LEU A 18 8.44 -4.66 7.27
N LYS A 19 7.89 -4.49 8.47
CA LYS A 19 8.46 -3.61 9.46
C LYS A 19 9.88 -4.06 9.74
N SER A 20 10.81 -3.12 9.68
CA SER A 20 12.20 -3.35 10.01
C SER A 20 12.79 -2.11 10.69
N HIS A 21 14.03 -2.23 11.14
CA HIS A 21 14.71 -1.16 11.86
C HIS A 21 15.17 -0.01 10.94
N ASP A 22 15.16 -0.24 9.63
CA ASP A 22 15.59 0.69 8.59
C ASP A 22 14.43 1.38 7.86
N ASN A 23 13.18 1.17 8.32
CA ASN A 23 12.01 1.88 7.81
C ASN A 23 11.17 2.51 8.93
N ALA A 24 10.21 3.35 8.55
CA ALA A 24 9.37 4.10 9.48
C ALA A 24 8.09 3.35 9.85
N LEU A 25 7.91 2.10 9.42
CA LEU A 25 6.66 1.37 9.60
C LEU A 25 6.42 1.06 11.09
N LEU A 26 5.18 1.23 11.54
CA LEU A 26 4.74 0.79 12.87
C LEU A 26 4.39 -0.71 12.87
N HIS A 27 3.86 -1.18 11.74
CA HIS A 27 3.45 -2.56 11.47
C HIS A 27 3.80 -2.94 10.02
N ASP A 28 3.85 -4.23 9.72
CA ASP A 28 3.99 -4.66 8.33
C ASP A 28 2.83 -4.11 7.48
N SER A 29 3.12 -3.69 6.26
CA SER A 29 2.17 -3.06 5.35
C SER A 29 1.90 -3.96 4.14
N SER A 30 0.66 -4.40 3.97
CA SER A 30 0.27 -5.25 2.83
C SER A 30 -0.15 -4.42 1.62
N VAL A 31 0.36 -4.79 0.45
CA VAL A 31 -0.09 -4.26 -0.84
C VAL A 31 -1.14 -5.22 -1.40
N ARG A 32 -2.32 -4.71 -1.71
CA ARG A 32 -3.49 -5.50 -2.11
C ARG A 32 -4.08 -4.98 -3.41
N ILE A 33 -4.62 -5.88 -4.21
CA ILE A 33 -5.62 -5.54 -5.21
C ILE A 33 -6.97 -5.61 -4.51
N MET A 34 -7.74 -4.52 -4.59
CA MET A 34 -9.10 -4.41 -4.07
C MET A 34 -9.94 -3.61 -5.06
N ASP A 35 -11.05 -4.18 -5.52
CA ASP A 35 -11.94 -3.55 -6.52
C ASP A 35 -11.17 -3.05 -7.75
N GLY A 36 -10.31 -3.90 -8.33
CA GLY A 36 -9.47 -3.58 -9.49
C GLY A 36 -8.38 -2.52 -9.25
N LYS A 37 -8.22 -2.02 -8.03
CA LYS A 37 -7.24 -0.99 -7.66
C LYS A 37 -6.12 -1.58 -6.81
N VAL A 38 -4.90 -1.12 -7.06
CA VAL A 38 -3.78 -1.42 -6.16
C VAL A 38 -3.82 -0.44 -4.99
N LYS A 39 -3.95 -0.96 -3.78
CA LYS A 39 -4.02 -0.21 -2.52
C LYS A 39 -2.99 -0.72 -1.52
N GLN A 40 -2.56 0.17 -0.64
CA GLN A 40 -1.64 -0.15 0.46
C GLN A 40 -1.99 0.69 1.70
N ASP A 41 -2.26 0.02 2.81
CA ASP A 41 -2.41 0.67 4.11
C ASP A 41 -1.05 0.79 4.80
N ILE A 42 -0.74 1.97 5.31
CA ILE A 42 0.56 2.28 5.92
C ILE A 42 0.33 3.03 7.23
N SER A 43 0.96 2.53 8.29
CA SER A 43 1.12 3.25 9.57
C SER A 43 2.60 3.57 9.76
N ILE A 44 2.95 4.85 9.86
CA ILE A 44 4.33 5.31 10.00
C ILE A 44 4.55 6.09 11.30
N LYS A 45 5.74 5.91 11.88
CA LYS A 45 6.26 6.76 12.95
C LYS A 45 7.02 7.94 12.37
N LEU A 46 6.68 9.15 12.80
CA LEU A 46 7.41 10.35 12.38
C LEU A 46 8.87 10.30 12.89
N GLN A 47 9.79 10.72 12.03
CA GLN A 47 11.23 10.76 12.33
C GLN A 47 11.63 12.20 12.66
N ASN A 48 12.63 12.35 13.53
CA ASN A 48 13.17 13.66 13.93
C ASN A 48 12.15 14.59 14.63
N VAL A 49 11.18 14.01 15.33
CA VAL A 49 10.21 14.71 16.18
C VAL A 49 10.05 13.95 17.50
N GLU A 50 9.59 14.62 18.55
CA GLU A 50 9.41 14.00 19.88
C GLU A 50 8.31 12.92 19.88
N SER A 51 7.24 13.14 19.12
CA SER A 51 6.14 12.21 18.98
C SER A 51 5.35 12.45 17.69
N GLY A 52 4.62 11.43 17.25
CA GLY A 52 3.71 11.52 16.11
C GLY A 52 3.71 10.25 15.26
N GLU A 53 2.52 9.86 14.85
CA GLU A 53 2.24 8.71 14.00
C GLU A 53 1.24 9.15 12.93
N ILE A 54 1.31 8.53 11.74
CA ILE A 54 0.37 8.79 10.64
C ILE A 54 -0.14 7.46 10.11
N ASP A 55 -1.45 7.35 10.00
CA ASP A 55 -2.13 6.30 9.25
C ASP A 55 -2.60 6.85 7.90
N LEU A 56 -2.30 6.13 6.82
CA LEU A 56 -2.68 6.53 5.47
C LEU A 56 -2.92 5.32 4.56
N GLU A 57 -3.70 5.54 3.50
CA GLU A 57 -3.89 4.59 2.40
C GLU A 57 -3.27 5.20 1.14
N LEU A 58 -2.45 4.43 0.42
CA LEU A 58 -2.00 4.76 -0.92
C LEU A 58 -2.84 3.99 -1.94
N GLN A 59 -3.27 4.66 -2.99
CA GLN A 59 -3.89 4.04 -4.16
C GLN A 59 -3.07 4.35 -5.40
N TRP A 60 -2.74 3.32 -6.18
CA TRP A 60 -2.11 3.50 -7.49
C TRP A 60 -3.12 4.04 -8.50
N ILE A 61 -2.73 5.08 -9.25
CA ILE A 61 -3.49 5.63 -10.36
C ILE A 61 -2.66 5.45 -11.63
N SER A 62 -3.17 4.67 -12.58
CA SER A 62 -2.53 4.57 -13.90
C SER A 62 -2.67 5.91 -14.63
N LEU A 63 -1.59 6.32 -15.30
CA LEU A 63 -1.68 7.39 -16.28
C LEU A 63 -2.33 6.80 -17.53
N SER A 64 -3.39 7.43 -18.04
CA SER A 64 -3.91 7.13 -19.37
C SER A 64 -2.90 7.63 -20.41
N GLU A 65 -2.54 6.79 -21.39
CA GLU A 65 -1.87 7.25 -22.61
C GLU A 65 -2.82 8.04 -23.52
#